data_AF-A0A942K9Y2-F1
#
_entry.id   AF-A0A942K9Y2-F1
#
_cell.length_a   1.000
_cell.length_b   1.000
_cell.length_c   1.000
_cell.angle_alpha   90.00
_cell.angle_beta   90.00
_cell.angle_gamma   90.00
#
_symmetry.space_group_name_H-M   'P 1'
#
loop_
_entity.id
_entity.type
_entity.pdbx_description
1 polymer ?
#
loop_
_entity_poly.entity_id
_entity_poly.type
_entity_poly.pdbx_seq_one_letter_code
_entity_poly.pdbx_strand_id
1 'polypeptide(L)'
;WARRYNGTLSRDEAVRPDWSNLIRAPWETRERHLYLAADAYCVLQPHSDEAADRQEAIIYDYAFTSPQGRLNLLAFWGNLFGQYERVRVTLPGDEPLTRELEEFIKPTSYFQVRIVDIKAALAAFTSPVAASFALAVSDDFCPWNDGVFVVSPSPQGMAVTARDQAPDLSLDVRTLAALLFGDLSAAAAANAGLLQGDSGVAKQLAELAGGNRPFMAGHDYF
;
A
#
# COMPACT_ATOMS: atom_id res chain seq x y z
N TRP A 1 0.59 -10.93 -7.57
CA TRP A 1 0.45 -9.49 -7.85
C TRP A 1 0.35 -8.67 -6.56
N ALA A 2 -0.67 -8.86 -5.72
CA ALA A 2 -0.89 -8.09 -4.49
C ALA A 2 0.33 -8.02 -3.54
N ARG A 3 1.02 -9.16 -3.32
CA ARG A 3 2.23 -9.28 -2.47
C ARG A 3 3.42 -8.37 -2.86
N ARG A 4 3.37 -7.68 -4.01
CA ARG A 4 4.40 -6.73 -4.45
C ARG A 4 4.22 -5.34 -3.81
N TYR A 5 3.11 -5.13 -3.10
CA TYR A 5 2.72 -3.85 -2.55
C TYR A 5 2.36 -3.99 -1.08
N ASN A 6 2.69 -2.96 -0.31
CA ASN A 6 2.23 -2.84 1.07
C ASN A 6 0.83 -2.19 1.07
N GLY A 7 -0.09 -2.68 1.91
CA GLY A 7 -1.45 -2.12 2.00
C GLY A 7 -2.50 -2.77 1.08
N THR A 8 -2.13 -3.74 0.25
CA THR A 8 -3.14 -4.58 -0.42
C THR A 8 -3.83 -5.48 0.59
N LEU A 9 -5.16 -5.59 0.52
CA LEU A 9 -5.91 -6.38 1.48
C LEU A 9 -5.74 -7.87 1.22
N SER A 10 -5.53 -8.63 2.29
CA SER A 10 -5.70 -10.09 2.26
C SER A 10 -7.20 -10.40 2.34
N ARG A 11 -7.85 -10.47 1.18
CA ARG A 11 -9.27 -10.78 1.06
C ARG A 11 -9.56 -12.22 1.53
N ASP A 12 -10.28 -12.33 2.64
CA ASP A 12 -10.75 -13.60 3.21
C ASP A 12 -12.28 -13.65 3.17
N GLU A 13 -12.83 -14.48 2.28
CA GLU A 13 -14.28 -14.66 2.10
C GLU A 13 -15.00 -15.13 3.37
N ALA A 14 -14.29 -15.72 4.34
CA ALA A 14 -14.88 -16.11 5.62
C ALA A 14 -15.11 -14.92 6.55
N VAL A 15 -14.35 -13.82 6.37
CA VAL A 15 -14.46 -12.59 7.17
C VAL A 15 -15.36 -11.57 6.47
N ARG A 16 -15.11 -11.32 5.19
CA ARG A 16 -15.89 -10.41 4.34
C ARG A 16 -15.91 -10.97 2.92
N PRO A 17 -17.07 -10.97 2.24
CA PRO A 17 -17.18 -11.52 0.89
C PRO A 17 -16.60 -10.55 -0.15
N ASP A 18 -15.33 -10.18 -0.03
CA ASP A 18 -14.66 -9.12 -0.80
C ASP A 18 -14.61 -9.44 -2.30
N TRP A 19 -14.31 -10.68 -2.69
CA TRP A 19 -14.31 -11.13 -4.10
C TRP A 19 -15.72 -11.22 -4.66
N SER A 20 -16.66 -11.71 -3.86
CA SER A 20 -18.07 -11.76 -4.28
C SER A 20 -18.62 -10.34 -4.49
N ASN A 21 -18.32 -9.42 -3.56
CA ASN A 21 -18.67 -8.00 -3.64
C ASN A 21 -17.93 -7.27 -4.76
N LEU A 22 -16.75 -7.76 -5.17
CA LEU A 22 -16.03 -7.19 -6.30
C LEU A 22 -16.84 -7.27 -7.59
N ILE A 23 -17.58 -8.37 -7.79
CA ILE A 23 -18.41 -8.58 -8.98
C ILE A 23 -19.85 -8.14 -8.71
N ARG A 24 -20.39 -8.46 -7.53
CA ARG A 24 -21.78 -8.22 -7.13
C ARG A 24 -21.83 -7.45 -5.82
N ALA A 25 -21.49 -6.17 -5.87
CA ALA A 25 -21.56 -5.29 -4.72
C ALA A 25 -23.05 -5.05 -4.36
N PRO A 26 -23.53 -5.42 -3.15
CA PRO A 26 -24.95 -5.30 -2.79
C PRO A 26 -25.43 -3.85 -2.63
N TRP A 27 -24.50 -2.90 -2.50
CA TRP A 27 -24.77 -1.46 -2.45
C TRP A 27 -24.71 -0.78 -3.84
N GLU A 28 -24.49 -1.55 -4.89
CA GLU A 28 -24.32 -1.03 -6.26
C GLU A 28 -25.36 -1.65 -7.18
N THR A 29 -25.99 -0.81 -7.99
CA THR A 29 -27.04 -1.24 -8.93
C THR A 29 -26.50 -1.44 -10.34
N ARG A 30 -25.34 -0.83 -10.66
CA ARG A 30 -24.68 -0.95 -11.95
C ARG A 30 -23.85 -2.23 -12.01
N GLU A 31 -24.05 -3.00 -13.08
CA GLU A 31 -23.29 -4.22 -13.31
C GLU A 31 -21.80 -3.95 -13.49
N ARG A 32 -20.99 -4.82 -12.88
CA ARG A 32 -19.54 -4.86 -13.11
C ARG A 32 -19.24 -6.01 -14.07
N HIS A 33 -18.36 -5.76 -15.02
CA HIS A 33 -17.91 -6.75 -16.00
C HIS A 33 -16.51 -7.25 -15.63
N LEU A 34 -16.34 -8.57 -15.68
CA LEU A 34 -15.05 -9.21 -15.48
C LEU A 34 -14.45 -9.57 -16.84
N TYR A 35 -13.24 -9.07 -17.08
CA TYR A 35 -12.36 -9.59 -18.13
C TYR A 35 -11.35 -10.55 -17.50
N LEU A 36 -11.27 -11.77 -18.04
CA LEU A 36 -10.33 -12.80 -17.60
C LEU A 36 -9.48 -13.27 -18.78
N ALA A 37 -8.17 -13.22 -18.60
CA ALA A 37 -7.16 -13.80 -19.49
C ALA A 37 -6.35 -14.88 -18.74
N ALA A 38 -5.44 -15.54 -19.46
CA ALA A 38 -4.62 -16.60 -18.87
C ALA A 38 -3.75 -16.13 -17.69
N ASP A 39 -3.26 -14.88 -17.74
CA ASP A 39 -2.29 -14.32 -16.81
C ASP A 39 -2.66 -12.91 -16.31
N ALA A 40 -3.92 -12.51 -16.50
CA ALA A 40 -4.45 -11.24 -16.02
C ALA A 40 -5.97 -11.24 -15.87
N TYR A 41 -6.48 -10.33 -15.06
CA TYR A 41 -7.90 -9.98 -14.99
C TYR A 41 -8.09 -8.49 -14.79
N CYS A 42 -9.27 -7.97 -15.16
CA CYS A 42 -9.76 -6.70 -14.62
C CYS A 42 -11.26 -6.73 -14.41
N VAL A 43 -11.71 -5.94 -13.43
CA VAL A 43 -13.10 -5.69 -13.12
C VAL A 43 -13.39 -4.25 -13.45
N LEU A 44 -14.30 -4.03 -14.39
CA LEU A 44 -14.67 -2.71 -14.86
C LEU A 44 -16.15 -2.45 -14.66
N GLN A 45 -16.50 -1.19 -14.51
CA GLN A 45 -17.88 -0.75 -14.43
C GLN A 45 -18.11 0.42 -15.39
N PRO A 46 -19.14 0.36 -16.25
CA PRO A 46 -19.60 1.51 -17.01
C PRO A 46 -20.08 2.61 -16.06
N HIS A 47 -19.67 3.85 -16.33
CA HIS A 47 -20.07 5.02 -15.56
C HIS A 47 -20.42 6.17 -16.49
N SER A 48 -21.64 6.68 -16.36
CA SER A 48 -22.09 7.87 -17.07
C SER A 48 -21.90 9.09 -16.17
N ASP A 49 -21.08 10.03 -16.60
CA ASP A 49 -20.99 11.36 -15.98
C ASP A 49 -22.04 12.27 -16.64
N GLU A 50 -23.19 12.39 -15.97
CA GLU A 50 -24.33 13.19 -16.45
C GLU A 50 -24.00 14.68 -16.59
N ALA A 51 -23.10 15.21 -15.76
CA ALA A 51 -22.74 16.62 -15.80
C ALA A 51 -21.82 16.94 -16.98
N ALA A 52 -20.99 15.99 -17.39
CA ALA A 52 -20.06 16.15 -18.50
C ALA A 52 -20.60 15.61 -19.84
N ASP A 53 -21.74 14.91 -19.83
CA ASP A 53 -22.32 14.13 -20.93
C ASP A 53 -21.32 13.13 -21.53
N ARG A 54 -20.69 12.30 -20.69
CA ARG A 54 -19.63 11.36 -21.11
C ARG A 54 -19.83 9.97 -20.52
N GLN A 55 -19.37 8.98 -21.28
CA GLN A 55 -19.29 7.59 -20.84
C GLN A 55 -17.85 7.21 -20.49
N GLU A 56 -17.65 6.73 -19.28
CA GLU A 56 -16.36 6.28 -18.76
C GLU A 56 -16.43 4.79 -18.38
N ALA A 57 -15.31 4.08 -18.50
CA ALA A 57 -15.12 2.77 -17.90
C ALA A 57 -14.20 2.91 -16.68
N ILE A 58 -14.72 2.62 -15.48
CA ILE A 58 -13.93 2.65 -14.25
C ILE A 58 -13.38 1.24 -13.99
N ILE A 59 -12.06 1.10 -13.91
CA ILE A 59 -11.40 -0.13 -13.49
C ILE A 59 -11.33 -0.14 -11.95
N TYR A 60 -12.10 -1.02 -11.33
CA TYR A 60 -12.17 -1.15 -9.87
C TYR A 60 -11.09 -2.04 -9.28
N ASP A 61 -10.71 -3.08 -10.02
CA ASP A 61 -9.67 -4.02 -9.62
C ASP A 61 -9.03 -4.64 -10.85
N TYR A 62 -7.75 -4.96 -10.76
CA TYR A 62 -7.04 -5.66 -11.81
C TYR A 62 -5.79 -6.32 -11.22
N ALA A 63 -5.36 -7.40 -11.86
CA ALA A 63 -4.06 -7.99 -11.56
C ALA A 63 -3.51 -8.68 -12.78
N PHE A 64 -2.19 -8.88 -12.77
CA PHE A 64 -1.48 -9.66 -13.77
C PHE A 64 -0.29 -10.39 -13.13
N THR A 65 0.12 -11.50 -13.72
CA THR A 65 1.23 -12.32 -13.22
C THR A 65 2.44 -12.35 -14.16
N SER A 66 2.31 -11.78 -15.36
CA SER A 66 3.39 -11.72 -16.36
C SER A 66 3.45 -10.35 -17.06
N PRO A 67 4.58 -10.00 -17.71
CA PRO A 67 4.66 -8.84 -18.60
C PRO A 67 3.64 -8.88 -19.74
N GLN A 68 3.38 -10.07 -20.30
CA GLN A 68 2.38 -10.25 -21.36
C GLN A 68 0.97 -9.99 -20.82
N GLY A 69 0.65 -10.45 -19.61
CA GLY A 69 -0.63 -10.19 -18.95
C GLY A 69 -0.89 -8.70 -18.72
N ARG A 70 0.16 -7.95 -18.34
CA ARG A 70 0.09 -6.48 -18.29
C ARG A 70 -0.25 -5.91 -19.67
N LEU A 71 0.47 -6.30 -20.72
CA LEU A 71 0.19 -5.82 -22.09
C LEU A 71 -1.21 -6.20 -22.56
N ASN A 72 -1.70 -7.40 -22.22
CA ASN A 72 -3.05 -7.85 -22.55
C ASN A 72 -4.12 -6.96 -21.89
N LEU A 73 -3.92 -6.54 -20.64
CA LEU A 73 -4.82 -5.57 -19.99
C LEU A 73 -4.79 -4.21 -20.68
N LEU A 74 -3.61 -3.68 -21.00
CA LEU A 74 -3.48 -2.39 -21.69
C LEU A 74 -4.13 -2.42 -23.08
N ALA A 75 -3.93 -3.50 -23.83
CA ALA A 75 -4.58 -3.71 -25.12
C ALA A 75 -6.10 -3.82 -24.98
N PHE A 76 -6.59 -4.55 -23.97
CA PHE A 76 -8.02 -4.64 -23.68
C PHE A 76 -8.62 -3.26 -23.35
N TRP A 77 -7.99 -2.47 -22.47
CA TRP A 77 -8.44 -1.13 -22.14
C TRP A 77 -8.42 -0.20 -23.36
N GLY A 78 -7.41 -0.31 -24.22
CA GLY A 78 -7.35 0.43 -25.49
C GLY A 78 -8.49 0.05 -26.44
N ASN A 79 -8.91 -1.21 -26.46
CA ASN A 79 -10.04 -1.68 -27.28
C ASN A 79 -11.42 -1.25 -26.76
N LEU A 80 -11.50 -0.64 -25.56
CA LEU A 80 -12.72 0.01 -25.08
C LEU A 80 -12.98 1.35 -25.79
N PHE A 81 -12.01 1.84 -26.57
CA PHE A 81 -12.16 2.98 -27.45
C PHE A 81 -13.35 2.81 -28.41
N GLY A 82 -14.15 3.86 -28.54
CA GLY A 82 -15.38 3.88 -29.35
C GLY A 82 -16.64 3.49 -28.58
N GLN A 83 -16.52 2.83 -27.42
CA GLN A 83 -17.63 2.60 -26.49
C GLN A 83 -17.60 3.57 -25.32
N TYR A 84 -16.39 3.90 -24.86
CA TYR A 84 -16.15 4.82 -23.75
C TYR A 84 -15.18 5.91 -24.20
N GLU A 85 -15.41 7.13 -23.72
CA GLU A 85 -14.53 8.26 -23.96
C GLU A 85 -13.27 8.21 -23.08
N ARG A 86 -13.38 7.59 -21.90
CA ARG A 86 -12.28 7.49 -20.94
C ARG A 86 -12.28 6.16 -20.21
N VAL A 87 -11.07 5.64 -19.96
CA VAL A 87 -10.84 4.57 -18.97
C VAL A 87 -10.19 5.20 -17.74
N ARG A 88 -10.81 5.04 -16.58
CA ARG A 88 -10.29 5.53 -15.30
C ARG A 88 -9.76 4.36 -14.48
N VAL A 89 -8.48 4.42 -14.10
CA VAL A 89 -7.82 3.36 -13.34
C VAL A 89 -6.91 3.97 -12.27
N THR A 90 -6.91 3.39 -11.07
CA THR A 90 -5.91 3.69 -10.03
C THR A 90 -4.68 2.85 -10.28
N LEU A 91 -3.56 3.49 -10.57
CA LEU A 91 -2.28 2.82 -10.82
C LEU A 91 -1.39 2.89 -9.56
N PRO A 92 -0.56 1.85 -9.30
CA PRO A 92 0.46 1.95 -8.28
C PRO A 92 1.54 2.94 -8.72
N GLY A 93 2.18 3.59 -7.75
CA GLY A 93 3.13 4.67 -8.02
C GLY A 93 4.43 4.23 -8.73
N ASP A 94 4.67 2.92 -8.87
CA ASP A 94 5.79 2.33 -9.62
C ASP A 94 5.40 1.89 -11.05
N GLU A 95 4.15 2.06 -11.47
CA GLU A 95 3.70 1.68 -12.81
C GLU A 95 4.29 2.64 -13.88
N PRO A 96 5.01 2.14 -14.91
CA PRO A 96 5.62 2.98 -15.95
C PRO A 96 4.66 3.96 -16.65
N LEU A 97 3.37 3.61 -16.76
CA LEU A 97 2.37 4.50 -17.35
C LEU A 97 2.21 5.82 -16.59
N THR A 98 2.56 5.89 -15.30
CA THR A 98 2.52 7.14 -14.56
C THR A 98 3.51 8.18 -15.08
N ARG A 99 4.51 7.75 -15.86
CA ARG A 99 5.48 8.60 -16.54
C ARG A 99 5.13 8.81 -18.01
N GLU A 100 4.70 7.75 -18.69
CA GLU A 100 4.35 7.81 -20.12
C GLU A 100 3.11 8.67 -20.38
N LEU A 101 2.18 8.74 -19.42
CA LEU A 101 0.89 9.43 -19.55
C LEU A 101 0.74 10.56 -18.51
N GLU A 102 1.85 11.22 -18.14
CA GLU A 102 1.90 12.15 -17.01
C GLU A 102 0.81 13.24 -17.04
N GLU A 103 0.44 13.75 -18.21
CA GLU A 103 -0.61 14.76 -18.39
C GLU A 103 -2.01 14.29 -17.96
N PHE A 104 -2.23 12.97 -17.94
CA PHE A 104 -3.48 12.34 -17.53
C PHE A 104 -3.46 11.83 -16.08
N ILE A 105 -2.29 11.83 -15.43
CA ILE A 105 -2.15 11.34 -14.07
C ILE A 105 -2.61 12.40 -13.07
N LYS A 106 -3.50 11.99 -12.16
CA LYS A 106 -3.92 12.78 -11.00
C LYS A 106 -3.40 12.11 -9.73
N PRO A 107 -2.43 12.72 -9.02
CA PRO A 107 -2.00 12.22 -7.72
C PRO A 107 -3.18 12.20 -6.75
N THR A 108 -3.37 11.10 -6.06
CA THR A 108 -4.42 10.96 -5.04
C THR A 108 -3.84 10.35 -3.78
N SER A 109 -4.25 10.85 -2.61
CA SER A 109 -4.05 10.17 -1.33
C SER A 109 -5.28 9.30 -1.09
N TYR A 110 -5.08 7.99 -1.02
CA TYR A 110 -6.18 7.03 -1.10
C TYR A 110 -6.51 6.35 0.24
N PHE A 111 -5.52 6.14 1.11
CA PHE A 111 -5.72 5.54 2.42
C PHE A 111 -4.69 6.06 3.43
N GLN A 112 -4.96 5.84 4.72
CA GLN A 112 -4.04 6.14 5.82
C GLN A 112 -3.83 4.89 6.66
N VAL A 113 -2.68 4.83 7.33
CA VAL A 113 -2.28 3.71 8.18
C VAL A 113 -1.80 4.22 9.52
N ARG A 114 -2.05 3.44 10.57
CA ARG A 114 -1.60 3.73 11.92
C ARG A 114 -1.11 2.45 12.59
N ILE A 115 0.02 2.55 13.28
CA ILE A 115 0.50 1.51 14.18
C ILE A 115 -0.31 1.60 15.48
N VAL A 116 -1.04 0.55 15.81
CA VAL A 116 -1.81 0.48 17.06
C VAL A 116 -0.90 0.05 18.21
N ASP A 117 -0.09 -0.99 18.01
CA ASP A 117 0.87 -1.52 18.99
C ASP A 117 2.22 -1.72 18.30
N ILE A 118 3.24 -0.95 18.72
CA ILE A 118 4.58 -0.99 18.13
C ILE A 118 5.26 -2.34 18.32
N LYS A 119 5.12 -2.96 19.50
CA LYS A 119 5.76 -4.24 19.79
C LYS A 119 5.19 -5.32 18.91
N ALA A 120 3.86 -5.39 18.80
CA ALA A 120 3.17 -6.36 17.96
C ALA A 120 3.45 -6.12 16.47
N ALA A 121 3.41 -4.86 16.01
CA ALA A 121 3.67 -4.52 14.61
C ALA A 121 5.09 -4.90 14.18
N LEU A 122 6.10 -4.54 14.97
CA LEU A 122 7.49 -4.87 14.66
C LEU A 122 7.76 -6.37 14.79
N ALA A 123 7.19 -7.06 15.79
CA ALA A 123 7.35 -8.52 15.93
C ALA A 123 6.68 -9.32 14.81
N ALA A 124 5.72 -8.75 14.07
CA ALA A 124 5.04 -9.41 12.95
C ALA A 124 5.91 -9.55 11.69
N PHE A 125 6.99 -8.77 11.57
CA PHE A 125 7.93 -8.91 10.46
C PHE A 125 8.80 -10.16 10.65
N THR A 126 8.75 -11.06 9.67
CA THR A 126 9.50 -12.33 9.70
C THR A 126 10.96 -12.18 9.30
N SER A 127 11.31 -11.10 8.58
CA SER A 127 12.70 -10.78 8.24
C SER A 127 13.34 -10.07 9.43
N PRO A 128 14.36 -10.64 10.07
CA PRO A 128 15.01 -10.00 11.20
C PRO A 128 15.80 -8.77 10.73
N VAL A 129 15.88 -7.80 11.61
CA VAL A 129 16.88 -6.73 11.54
C VAL A 129 18.29 -7.31 11.57
N ALA A 130 19.28 -6.62 10.98
CA ALA A 130 20.65 -7.12 10.94
C ALA A 130 21.37 -6.99 12.28
N ALA A 131 21.07 -5.94 13.05
CA ALA A 131 21.59 -5.72 14.39
C ALA A 131 20.50 -5.19 15.33
N SER A 132 20.69 -5.41 16.64
CA SER A 132 19.83 -4.84 17.67
C SER A 132 20.03 -3.33 17.81
N PHE A 133 18.97 -2.59 18.13
CA PHE A 133 18.99 -1.15 18.35
C PHE A 133 17.89 -0.71 19.31
N ALA A 134 18.05 0.46 19.91
CA ALA A 134 17.04 1.15 20.70
C ALA A 134 16.32 2.23 19.88
N LEU A 135 15.01 2.14 19.85
CA LEU A 135 14.11 3.01 19.10
C LEU A 135 13.25 3.80 20.09
N ALA A 136 13.45 5.12 20.16
CA ALA A 136 12.49 6.01 20.82
C ALA A 136 11.35 6.33 19.86
N VAL A 137 10.11 6.11 20.31
CA VAL A 137 8.92 6.51 19.59
C VAL A 137 8.08 7.42 20.44
N SER A 138 7.66 8.55 19.87
CA SER A 138 6.64 9.41 20.48
C SER A 138 5.25 9.11 19.90
N ASP A 139 4.27 8.95 20.78
CA ASP A 139 2.87 8.74 20.43
C ASP A 139 1.95 9.44 21.45
N ASP A 140 1.35 10.55 21.02
CA ASP A 140 0.49 11.39 21.85
C ASP A 140 -0.91 10.79 22.10
N PHE A 141 -1.28 9.74 21.35
CA PHE A 141 -2.61 9.16 21.39
C PHE A 141 -2.62 7.75 21.99
N CYS A 142 -1.63 6.91 21.67
CA CYS A 142 -1.48 5.58 22.27
C CYS A 142 -0.31 5.58 23.27
N PRO A 143 -0.53 5.83 24.58
CA PRO A 143 0.56 5.98 25.55
C PRO A 143 1.43 4.72 25.74
N TRP A 144 0.93 3.53 25.37
CA TRP A 144 1.72 2.30 25.39
C TRP A 144 2.77 2.22 24.26
N ASN A 145 2.66 3.09 23.26
CA ASN A 145 3.63 3.27 22.18
C ASN A 145 4.65 4.38 22.48
N ASP A 146 4.43 5.19 23.51
CA ASP A 146 5.34 6.28 23.88
C ASP A 146 6.48 5.76 24.76
N GLY A 147 7.72 5.90 24.28
CA GLY A 147 8.91 5.47 25.01
C GLY A 147 9.98 4.80 24.14
N VAL A 148 10.89 4.07 24.78
CA VAL A 148 12.04 3.44 24.13
C VAL A 148 11.86 1.92 24.05
N PHE A 149 12.05 1.38 22.85
CA PHE A 149 11.92 -0.04 22.51
C PHE A 149 13.24 -0.58 21.99
N VAL A 150 13.75 -1.64 22.61
CA VAL A 150 14.87 -2.40 22.08
C VAL A 150 14.34 -3.44 21.12
N VAL A 151 14.75 -3.33 19.86
CA VAL A 151 14.44 -4.25 18.77
C VAL A 151 15.67 -5.13 18.55
N SER A 152 15.48 -6.45 18.50
CA SER A 152 16.56 -7.41 18.32
C SER A 152 16.16 -8.57 17.39
N PRO A 153 17.12 -9.16 16.66
CA PRO A 153 16.87 -10.37 15.88
C PRO A 153 16.41 -11.52 16.78
N SER A 154 15.47 -12.34 16.31
CA SER A 154 15.05 -13.57 16.99
C SER A 154 14.81 -14.71 15.97
N PRO A 155 14.80 -15.98 16.40
CA PRO A 155 14.50 -17.09 15.49
C PRO A 155 13.12 -17.00 14.82
N GLN A 156 12.18 -16.25 15.40
CA GLN A 156 10.82 -16.05 14.89
C GLN A 156 10.62 -14.74 14.10
N GLY A 157 11.70 -13.98 13.87
CA GLY A 157 11.65 -12.64 13.26
C GLY A 157 12.32 -11.63 14.17
N MET A 158 11.56 -10.84 14.91
CA MET A 158 12.10 -9.85 15.84
C MET A 158 11.50 -9.95 17.25
N ALA A 159 12.34 -9.71 18.25
CA ALA A 159 11.91 -9.49 19.63
C ALA A 159 11.97 -8.00 19.94
N VAL A 160 10.90 -7.48 20.57
CA VAL A 160 10.74 -6.06 20.87
C VAL A 160 10.37 -5.89 22.34
N THR A 161 11.20 -5.17 23.09
CA THR A 161 10.98 -4.97 24.53
C THR A 161 11.10 -3.51 24.90
N ALA A 162 10.21 -3.01 25.76
CA ALA A 162 10.34 -1.66 26.29
C ALA A 162 11.48 -1.63 27.32
N ARG A 163 12.40 -0.68 27.18
CA ARG A 163 13.57 -0.53 28.05
C ARG A 163 13.90 0.95 28.20
N ASP A 164 14.20 1.37 29.42
CA ASP A 164 14.69 2.71 29.68
C ASP A 164 16.20 2.77 29.43
N GLN A 165 16.57 3.21 28.22
CA GLN A 165 17.97 3.41 27.80
C GLN A 165 18.06 4.51 26.75
N ALA A 166 19.28 4.99 26.48
CA ALA A 166 19.52 5.94 25.41
C ALA A 166 19.10 5.34 24.04
N PRO A 167 18.32 6.06 23.22
CA PRO A 167 17.91 5.59 21.91
C PRO A 167 19.02 5.78 20.87
N ASP A 168 19.15 4.82 19.96
CA ASP A 168 19.98 4.94 18.76
C ASP A 168 19.25 5.76 17.68
N LEU A 169 17.91 5.67 17.64
CA LEU A 169 17.06 6.42 16.71
C LEU A 169 15.79 6.89 17.43
N SER A 170 15.37 8.12 17.13
CA SER A 170 14.15 8.74 17.64
C SER A 170 13.27 9.26 16.51
N LEU A 171 11.96 9.00 16.57
CA LEU A 171 10.96 9.53 15.63
C LEU A 171 9.55 9.44 16.23
N ASP A 172 8.55 10.02 15.57
CA ASP A 172 7.15 9.84 15.95
C ASP A 172 6.52 8.58 15.31
N VAL A 173 5.40 8.14 15.88
CA VAL A 173 4.68 6.94 15.39
C VAL A 173 4.21 7.08 13.93
N ARG A 174 3.96 8.30 13.46
CA ARG A 174 3.51 8.59 12.08
C ARG A 174 4.65 8.33 11.08
N THR A 175 5.84 8.82 11.40
CA THR A 175 7.06 8.60 10.63
C THR A 175 7.40 7.11 10.63
N LEU A 176 7.23 6.42 11.76
CA LEU A 176 7.48 4.98 11.84
C LEU A 176 6.51 4.22 10.91
N ALA A 177 5.22 4.55 10.95
CA ALA A 177 4.23 3.94 10.06
C ALA A 177 4.57 4.16 8.57
N ALA A 178 4.96 5.38 8.19
CA ALA A 178 5.32 5.71 6.82
C ALA A 178 6.59 4.97 6.34
N LEU A 179 7.59 4.80 7.20
CA LEU A 179 8.79 4.00 6.92
C LEU A 179 8.45 2.52 6.73
N LEU A 180 7.68 1.94 7.66
CA LEU A 180 7.32 0.51 7.64
C LEU A 180 6.39 0.15 6.47
N PHE A 181 5.60 1.10 5.96
CA PHE A 181 4.78 0.91 4.75
C PHE A 181 5.53 1.17 3.44
N GLY A 182 6.74 1.76 3.48
CA GLY A 182 7.51 2.11 2.28
C GLY A 182 7.01 3.37 1.56
N ASP A 183 6.19 4.20 2.22
CA ASP A 183 5.73 5.49 1.69
C ASP A 183 6.81 6.58 1.82
N LEU A 184 7.55 6.53 2.92
CA LEU A 184 8.65 7.45 3.22
C LEU A 184 9.98 6.69 3.26
N SER A 185 11.01 7.25 2.64
CA SER A 185 12.37 6.69 2.76
C SER A 185 13.08 7.25 4.00
N ALA A 186 13.99 6.46 4.58
CA ALA A 186 14.83 6.92 5.70
C ALA A 186 15.60 8.21 5.37
N ALA A 187 16.11 8.33 4.15
CA ALA A 187 16.82 9.53 3.69
C ALA A 187 15.91 10.76 3.61
N ALA A 188 14.68 10.59 3.08
CA ALA A 188 13.71 11.68 3.04
C ALA A 188 13.26 12.11 4.44
N ALA A 189 13.01 11.14 5.33
CA ALA A 189 12.68 11.41 6.73
C ALA A 189 13.80 12.17 7.46
N ALA A 190 15.06 11.76 7.27
CA ALA A 190 16.22 12.45 7.83
C ALA A 190 16.35 13.89 7.29
N ASN A 191 16.26 14.07 5.98
CA ASN A 191 16.35 15.39 5.35
C ASN A 191 15.22 16.34 5.78
N ALA A 192 14.04 15.80 6.08
CA ALA A 192 12.90 16.56 6.58
C ALA A 192 12.96 16.80 8.10
N GLY A 193 13.95 16.24 8.82
CA GLY A 193 14.05 16.34 10.28
C GLY A 193 12.98 15.55 11.04
N LEU A 194 12.37 14.55 10.40
CA LEU A 194 11.32 13.70 11.00
C LEU A 194 11.87 12.56 11.87
N LEU A 195 13.19 12.34 11.80
CA LEU A 195 13.91 11.39 12.65
C LEU A 195 15.25 11.99 13.09
N GLN A 196 15.80 11.48 14.19
CA GLN A 196 17.10 11.88 14.73
C GLN A 196 17.85 10.67 15.28
N GLY A 197 19.15 10.56 15.00
CA GLY A 197 20.00 9.48 15.47
C GLY A 197 20.74 8.74 14.34
N ASP A 198 20.97 7.45 14.54
CA ASP A 198 21.76 6.60 13.66
C ASP A 198 21.06 6.34 12.31
N SER A 199 21.70 6.78 11.22
CA SER A 199 21.18 6.61 9.86
C SER A 199 21.14 5.15 9.38
N GLY A 200 22.02 4.29 9.90
CA GLY A 200 22.03 2.86 9.63
C GLY A 200 20.82 2.17 10.25
N VAL A 201 20.46 2.53 11.48
CA VAL A 201 19.22 2.06 12.14
C VAL A 201 17.99 2.53 11.37
N ALA A 202 17.94 3.79 10.95
CA ALA A 202 16.84 4.31 10.14
C ALA A 202 16.67 3.55 8.82
N LYS A 203 17.79 3.25 8.14
CA LYS A 203 17.79 2.46 6.90
C LYS A 203 17.28 1.04 7.15
N GLN A 204 17.76 0.38 8.20
CA GLN A 204 17.35 -0.98 8.56
C GLN A 204 15.85 -1.08 8.87
N LEU A 205 15.26 -0.05 9.51
CA LEU A 205 13.81 0.03 9.71
C LEU A 205 13.04 0.19 8.40
N ALA A 206 13.49 1.08 7.50
CA ALA A 206 12.85 1.28 6.20
C ALA A 206 12.92 0.03 5.30
N GLU A 207 13.98 -0.77 5.44
CA GLU A 207 14.15 -2.04 4.70
C GLU A 207 13.10 -3.09 5.09
N LEU A 208 12.46 -2.98 6.25
CA LEU A 208 11.35 -3.88 6.64
C LEU A 208 10.16 -3.79 5.68
N ALA A 209 9.98 -2.65 5.00
CA ALA A 209 8.97 -2.50 3.95
C ALA A 209 9.24 -3.37 2.70
N GLY A 210 10.41 -4.03 2.62
CA GLY A 210 10.78 -4.95 1.54
C GLY A 210 11.02 -4.28 0.19
N GLY A 211 11.17 -2.95 0.17
CA GLY A 211 11.23 -2.15 -1.07
C GLY A 211 9.89 -2.02 -1.80
N ASN A 212 8.81 -2.57 -1.22
CA ASN A 212 7.46 -2.47 -1.78
C ASN A 212 6.90 -1.08 -1.54
N ARG A 213 6.15 -0.56 -2.52
CA ARG A 213 5.41 0.70 -2.39
C ARG A 213 3.99 0.46 -1.84
N PRO A 214 3.40 1.46 -1.17
CA PRO A 214 2.01 1.38 -0.77
C PRO A 214 1.08 1.37 -2.00
N PHE A 215 0.12 0.46 -2.02
CA PHE A 215 -0.96 0.44 -3.01
C PHE A 215 -2.17 -0.33 -2.45
N MET A 216 -3.37 0.17 -2.75
CA MET A 216 -4.64 -0.47 -2.43
C MET A 216 -5.56 -0.32 -3.65
N ALA A 217 -6.27 -1.39 -4.00
CA ALA A 217 -7.18 -1.36 -5.14
C ALA A 217 -8.41 -0.50 -4.83
N GLY A 218 -9.00 0.11 -5.87
CA GLY A 218 -10.15 1.00 -5.71
C GLY A 218 -11.39 0.33 -5.11
N HIS A 219 -11.53 -0.98 -5.31
CA HIS A 219 -12.60 -1.77 -4.71
C HIS A 219 -12.46 -1.95 -3.19
N ASP A 220 -11.24 -1.92 -2.67
CA ASP A 220 -10.96 -2.22 -1.26
C ASP A 220 -11.27 -1.05 -0.31
N TYR A 221 -11.98 -0.03 -0.79
CA TYR A 221 -12.47 1.08 0.04
C TYR A 221 -13.49 0.59 1.07
N PHE A 222 -13.35 1.05 2.31
CA PHE A 222 -14.24 0.76 3.44
C PHE A 222 -14.38 1.98 4.37
#